data_AF-A0A1J4JQT2-F1
#
_entry.id   AF-A0A1J4JQT2-F1
#
_cell.length_a   1.000
_cell.length_b   1.000
_cell.length_c   1.000
_cell.angle_alpha   90.00
_cell.angle_beta   90.00
_cell.angle_gamma   90.00
#
_symmetry.space_group_name_H-M   'P 1'
#
loop_
_entity.id
_entity.type
_entity.pdbx_description
1 polymer ?
#
loop_
_entity_poly.entity_id
_entity_poly.type
_entity_poly.pdbx_seq_one_letter_code
_entity_poly.pdbx_strand_id
1 'polypeptide(L)'
;MFNPTPHHMKSPMVFNRQGGPQQITSSSKTKHALAFLCLFDGLRTPSIRRLVRKPRTICMKPLLTFDPSFYAPSSKSSLQETYLKSVNCPCEIAVDPSVQTVLNLLRRHTTSMPPQRVILHYFGHGCHPPMADGCLFFFTDDRARYKPIKIQNIVNACACPLCIILDCPFAGVLLAHLSSRADIFAFCACSACEQLPLSTDAPMDLFSSCLLKPFDTALFWRMRQNSSIYEEQKMPPEECCEFLNNLFMSLLDSILFDTQTKNNIESFTRDPSIAQLTRGFVLAQRVMLSFNLHPIAQPDLKPMASHPLWEFWDVALDFSVTMEKDEAISMIFKLFISSFKKFPKSGYFPLFSFLMTIQDYHESVCQVLFDYMDSTEGAAENAARSSIPKTIMKMQKPSAISLLILAKILSTGSTAPFDQQTPFNFASSSNNSVIKAGMLAMCCALNNQSLASFNRLTNLCIDHAVDCAPYSALFLGLLIERGGRLMNLPPFCETFVKLIKEDTRDDVRAASVFVLGVSKDTQYIEMLVDLLADKSPFVRVQSFFALLQMMQVAPNKEIFPKMKALQNDTDQICKNAVIDAIPTLELIEANADDAFGVKPVCFSLNGILQNLTLSVRSPGFMKRYEKNVFELKQK
;
A
#
# COMPACT_ATOMS: atom_id res chain seq x y z
N MET A 1 14.87 65.67 24.69
CA MET A 1 14.21 64.83 25.71
C MET A 1 12.96 64.23 25.10
N PHE A 2 12.93 62.91 25.01
CA PHE A 2 11.80 61.99 24.79
C PHE A 2 10.89 62.15 23.55
N ASN A 3 11.18 61.33 22.53
CA ASN A 3 10.20 60.82 21.56
C ASN A 3 9.22 59.85 22.26
N PRO A 4 7.91 59.91 21.99
CA PRO A 4 6.96 58.93 22.49
C PRO A 4 6.89 57.69 21.56
N THR A 5 6.93 56.51 22.17
CA THR A 5 6.83 55.18 21.57
C THR A 5 5.43 54.90 20.98
N PRO A 6 5.30 54.17 19.86
CA PRO A 6 4.01 53.81 19.28
C PRO A 6 3.37 52.60 20.00
N HIS A 7 2.07 52.70 20.27
CA HIS A 7 1.24 51.63 20.82
C HIS A 7 1.11 50.44 19.85
N HIS A 8 1.52 49.25 20.28
CA HIS A 8 1.20 47.99 19.60
C HIS A 8 -0.28 47.63 19.81
N MET A 9 -1.08 47.68 18.74
CA MET A 9 -2.40 47.04 18.70
C MET A 9 -2.21 45.51 18.77
N LYS A 10 -2.75 44.88 19.82
CA LYS A 10 -2.84 43.42 19.93
C LYS A 10 -3.84 42.89 18.91
N SER A 11 -3.43 41.93 18.08
CA SER A 11 -4.30 41.17 17.19
C SER A 11 -5.35 40.38 17.99
N PRO A 12 -6.57 40.18 17.46
CA PRO A 12 -7.62 39.46 18.18
C PRO A 12 -7.27 37.99 18.35
N MET A 13 -7.61 37.44 19.53
CA MET A 13 -7.43 36.02 19.86
C MET A 13 -8.25 35.13 18.91
N VAL A 14 -7.55 34.30 18.13
CA VAL A 14 -8.16 33.19 17.39
C VAL A 14 -8.36 32.05 18.38
N PHE A 15 -9.62 31.76 18.73
CA PHE A 15 -9.97 30.55 19.46
C PHE A 15 -9.75 29.32 18.57
N ASN A 16 -8.66 28.60 18.79
CA ASN A 16 -8.40 27.33 18.14
C ASN A 16 -9.36 26.29 18.71
N ARG A 17 -10.27 25.75 17.88
CA ARG A 17 -11.09 24.59 18.24
C ARG A 17 -10.17 23.45 18.68
N GLN A 18 -10.49 22.84 19.82
CA GLN A 18 -9.77 21.72 20.40
C GLN A 18 -9.50 20.64 19.34
N GLY A 19 -8.22 20.42 19.05
CA GLY A 19 -7.79 19.38 18.15
C GLY A 19 -8.08 18.01 18.76
N GLY A 20 -8.80 17.18 18.00
CA GLY A 20 -8.71 15.72 18.16
C GLY A 20 -7.24 15.26 18.02
N PRO A 21 -6.92 14.01 18.43
CA PRO A 21 -5.55 13.55 18.48
C PRO A 21 -4.89 13.71 17.11
N GLN A 22 -3.92 14.63 17.03
CA GLN A 22 -3.06 14.78 15.87
C GLN A 22 -2.25 13.49 15.72
N GLN A 23 -2.66 12.63 14.79
CA GLN A 23 -1.78 11.59 14.29
C GLN A 23 -0.57 12.30 13.66
N ILE A 24 0.61 12.10 14.25
CA ILE A 24 1.88 12.59 13.72
C ILE A 24 2.12 11.86 12.39
N THR A 25 1.65 12.44 11.29
CA THR A 25 1.88 11.96 9.92
C THR A 25 3.20 12.53 9.40
N SER A 26 4.32 12.25 10.08
CA SER A 26 5.64 12.44 9.47
C SER A 26 6.05 11.13 8.82
N SER A 27 6.12 11.08 7.49
CA SER A 27 6.71 9.93 6.79
C SER A 27 8.16 9.75 7.26
N SER A 28 8.42 8.73 8.09
CA SER A 28 9.76 8.44 8.61
C SER A 28 10.55 7.78 7.49
N LYS A 29 11.09 8.57 6.55
CA LYS A 29 12.03 8.05 5.55
C LYS A 29 13.37 7.79 6.22
N THR A 30 13.96 6.63 5.94
CA THR A 30 15.35 6.36 6.31
C THR A 30 16.29 7.25 5.49
N LYS A 31 17.20 7.94 6.17
CA LYS A 31 18.13 8.90 5.57
C LYS A 31 19.49 8.28 5.27
N HIS A 32 20.01 7.50 6.20
CA HIS A 32 21.40 7.08 6.21
C HIS A 32 21.57 5.74 6.94
N ALA A 33 22.58 4.98 6.55
CA ALA A 33 23.00 3.77 7.26
C ALA A 33 24.42 3.95 7.82
N LEU A 34 24.66 3.49 9.04
CA LEU A 34 25.99 3.38 9.64
C LEU A 34 26.30 1.92 9.88
N ALA A 35 27.35 1.41 9.23
CA ALA A 35 27.79 0.03 9.42
C ALA A 35 29.11 -0.02 10.20
N PHE A 36 29.12 -0.78 11.28
CA PHE A 36 30.27 -1.06 12.12
C PHE A 36 30.71 -2.50 11.87
N LEU A 37 31.78 -2.66 11.10
CA LEU A 37 32.34 -3.96 10.76
C LEU A 37 33.42 -4.35 11.77
N CYS A 38 33.04 -5.08 12.83
CA CYS A 38 33.96 -5.60 13.84
C CYS A 38 34.44 -7.00 13.43
N LEU A 39 35.53 -7.06 12.65
CA LEU A 39 35.94 -8.23 11.87
C LEU A 39 37.08 -9.04 12.51
N PHE A 40 37.98 -8.37 13.23
CA PHE A 40 39.23 -9.00 13.70
C PHE A 40 39.28 -9.10 15.22
N ASP A 41 39.67 -10.27 15.74
CA ASP A 41 39.98 -10.58 17.15
C ASP A 41 41.32 -9.97 17.60
N GLY A 42 41.42 -8.64 17.50
CA GLY A 42 42.64 -7.86 17.73
C GLY A 42 43.73 -8.02 16.67
N LEU A 43 44.69 -7.09 16.66
CA LEU A 43 45.88 -7.14 15.80
C LEU A 43 46.96 -8.09 16.36
N ARG A 44 46.58 -9.31 16.73
CA ARG A 44 47.52 -10.31 17.25
C ARG A 44 48.18 -11.06 16.09
N THR A 45 49.49 -11.27 16.17
CA THR A 45 50.21 -12.20 15.28
C THR A 45 49.50 -13.57 15.32
N PRO A 46 48.98 -14.08 14.18
CA PRO A 46 48.22 -15.32 14.19
C PRO A 46 49.14 -16.49 14.54
N SER A 47 48.74 -17.33 15.51
CA SER A 47 49.43 -18.59 15.75
C SER A 47 49.22 -19.57 14.59
N ILE A 48 50.11 -20.56 14.41
CA ILE A 48 50.03 -21.58 13.34
C ILE A 48 48.68 -22.32 13.32
N ARG A 49 48.01 -22.50 14.48
CA ARG A 49 46.65 -23.06 14.54
C ARG A 49 45.56 -22.11 13.99
N ARG A 50 45.79 -20.80 13.97
CA ARG A 50 44.88 -19.79 13.38
C ARG A 50 45.10 -19.61 11.86
N LEU A 51 46.22 -20.08 11.30
CA LEU A 51 46.55 -20.07 9.87
C LEU A 51 45.75 -21.09 9.03
N VAL A 52 45.14 -22.11 9.65
CA VAL A 52 44.32 -23.13 8.97
C VAL A 52 42.93 -22.59 8.53
N ARG A 53 42.70 -21.27 8.60
CA ARG A 53 41.41 -20.68 8.26
C ARG A 53 41.21 -20.66 6.74
N LYS A 54 40.23 -21.45 6.27
CA LYS A 54 39.72 -21.38 4.90
C LYS A 54 39.33 -19.93 4.54
N PRO A 55 39.41 -19.51 3.26
CA PRO A 55 39.02 -18.17 2.85
C PRO A 55 37.59 -17.87 3.29
N ARG A 56 37.43 -16.83 4.11
CA ARG A 56 36.11 -16.32 4.52
C ARG A 56 35.69 -15.27 3.53
N THR A 57 34.41 -15.20 3.19
CA THR A 57 33.88 -14.15 2.32
C THR A 57 32.93 -13.24 3.09
N ILE A 58 32.98 -11.94 2.79
CA ILE A 58 32.02 -10.92 3.21
C ILE A 58 31.55 -10.20 1.95
N CYS A 59 30.24 -10.15 1.71
CA CYS A 59 29.65 -9.65 0.47
C CYS A 59 30.20 -10.38 -0.77
N MET A 60 30.45 -11.69 -0.65
CA MET A 60 31.13 -12.52 -1.67
C MET A 60 32.53 -12.03 -2.08
N LYS A 61 33.17 -11.18 -1.27
CA LYS A 61 34.57 -10.78 -1.43
C LYS A 61 35.44 -11.50 -0.41
N PRO A 62 36.64 -11.98 -0.77
CA PRO A 62 37.53 -12.65 0.16
C PRO A 62 38.00 -11.69 1.26
N LEU A 63 37.89 -12.13 2.51
CA LEU A 63 38.43 -11.44 3.68
C LEU A 63 39.92 -11.74 3.78
N LEU A 64 40.74 -10.74 3.45
CA LEU A 64 42.19 -10.83 3.57
C LEU A 64 42.58 -10.69 5.05
N THR A 65 43.16 -11.75 5.61
CA THR A 65 43.52 -11.85 7.04
C THR A 65 45.01 -11.65 7.33
N PHE A 66 45.85 -11.62 6.29
CA PHE A 66 47.28 -11.36 6.38
C PHE A 66 47.60 -10.10 5.55
N ASP A 67 47.46 -8.95 6.24
CA ASP A 67 47.76 -7.54 5.87
C ASP A 67 47.12 -6.97 4.59
N PRO A 68 46.35 -5.86 4.70
CA PRO A 68 46.61 -4.72 3.81
C PRO A 68 46.08 -3.37 4.36
N SER A 69 46.86 -2.49 5.01
CA SER A 69 46.41 -1.11 5.35
C SER A 69 44.97 -1.01 5.94
N PHE A 70 44.53 -2.02 6.71
CA PHE A 70 43.47 -2.07 7.73
C PHE A 70 42.00 -1.67 7.47
N TYR A 71 41.38 -1.85 6.30
CA TYR A 71 39.93 -1.50 6.13
C TYR A 71 39.05 -2.39 5.23
N ALA A 72 39.45 -3.62 4.87
CA ALA A 72 38.67 -4.50 3.97
C ALA A 72 38.00 -3.72 2.79
N PRO A 73 38.79 -2.96 1.99
CA PRO A 73 38.27 -1.91 1.11
C PRO A 73 37.30 -2.45 0.06
N SER A 74 37.52 -3.66 -0.45
CA SER A 74 36.62 -4.35 -1.37
C SER A 74 35.24 -4.61 -0.74
N SER A 75 35.20 -5.18 0.46
CA SER A 75 33.96 -5.41 1.20
C SER A 75 33.26 -4.11 1.57
N LYS A 76 34.01 -3.06 1.94
CA LYS A 76 33.45 -1.72 2.19
C LYS A 76 32.75 -1.17 0.96
N SER A 77 33.44 -1.10 -0.18
CA SER A 77 32.85 -0.59 -1.43
C SER A 77 31.64 -1.42 -1.87
N SER A 78 31.73 -2.75 -1.80
CA SER A 78 30.61 -3.63 -2.15
C SER A 78 29.41 -3.46 -1.22
N LEU A 79 29.61 -3.28 0.08
CA LEU A 79 28.52 -3.06 1.03
C LEU A 79 27.88 -1.68 0.86
N GLN A 80 28.67 -0.62 0.61
CA GLN A 80 28.16 0.72 0.31
C GLN A 80 27.29 0.73 -0.95
N GLU A 81 27.77 0.11 -2.02
CA GLU A 81 27.01 -0.05 -3.27
C GLU A 81 25.72 -0.85 -3.04
N THR A 82 25.80 -1.90 -2.23
CA THR A 82 24.64 -2.72 -1.89
C THR A 82 23.56 -1.92 -1.16
N TYR A 83 23.93 -1.14 -0.13
CA TYR A 83 22.98 -0.26 0.57
C TYR A 83 22.34 0.77 -0.35
N LEU A 84 23.13 1.37 -1.25
CA LEU A 84 22.63 2.34 -2.21
C LEU A 84 21.65 1.71 -3.20
N LYS A 85 21.96 0.51 -3.72
CA LYS A 85 21.12 -0.19 -4.70
C LYS A 85 19.85 -0.79 -4.09
N SER A 86 19.96 -1.44 -2.92
CA SER A 86 18.85 -2.21 -2.32
C SER A 86 17.98 -1.38 -1.40
N VAL A 87 18.58 -0.69 -0.42
CA VAL A 87 17.88 0.05 0.64
C VAL A 87 17.62 1.52 0.24
N ASN A 88 18.22 1.96 -0.87
CA ASN A 88 18.15 3.32 -1.40
C ASN A 88 18.60 4.38 -0.39
N CYS A 89 19.65 4.06 0.39
CA CYS A 89 20.25 5.01 1.32
C CYS A 89 21.79 4.94 1.30
N PRO A 90 22.49 6.07 1.46
CA PRO A 90 23.94 6.08 1.62
C PRO A 90 24.36 5.39 2.92
N CYS A 91 25.49 4.68 2.87
CA CYS A 91 26.05 3.97 4.02
C CYS A 91 27.49 4.44 4.32
N GLU A 92 27.71 4.99 5.53
CA GLU A 92 29.06 5.22 6.06
C GLU A 92 29.51 4.00 6.87
N ILE A 93 30.66 3.43 6.47
CA ILE A 93 31.18 2.18 7.03
C ILE A 93 32.49 2.44 7.77
N ALA A 94 32.54 1.99 9.02
CA ALA A 94 33.74 1.97 9.83
C ALA A 94 34.14 0.53 10.15
N VAL A 95 35.36 0.16 9.78
CA VAL A 95 35.94 -1.16 10.04
C VAL A 95 36.74 -1.09 11.33
N ASP A 96 36.43 -2.00 12.25
CA ASP A 96 37.04 -2.13 13.57
C ASP A 96 37.22 -0.78 14.30
N PRO A 97 36.14 0.04 14.41
CA PRO A 97 36.24 1.38 14.94
C PRO A 97 36.52 1.39 16.44
N SER A 98 37.13 2.50 16.91
CA SER A 98 37.20 2.77 18.33
C SER A 98 35.87 3.28 18.88
N VAL A 99 35.64 3.13 20.18
CA VAL A 99 34.43 3.68 20.85
C VAL A 99 34.26 5.17 20.56
N GLN A 100 35.35 5.95 20.53
CA GLN A 100 35.29 7.38 20.26
C GLN A 100 34.87 7.65 18.81
N THR A 101 35.35 6.85 17.86
CA THR A 101 34.93 6.93 16.45
C THR A 101 33.44 6.61 16.30
N VAL A 102 32.95 5.57 16.96
CA VAL A 102 31.51 5.21 16.96
C VAL A 102 30.67 6.37 17.48
N LEU A 103 31.01 6.94 18.64
CA LEU A 103 30.26 8.06 19.22
C LEU A 103 30.26 9.30 18.33
N ASN A 104 31.39 9.60 17.67
CA ASN A 104 31.49 10.71 16.73
C ASN A 104 30.60 10.51 15.48
N LEU A 105 30.57 9.28 14.94
CA LEU A 105 29.71 8.93 13.80
C LEU A 105 28.23 9.01 14.16
N LEU A 106 27.84 8.50 15.33
CA LEU A 106 26.46 8.61 15.82
C LEU A 106 26.04 10.07 15.94
N ARG A 107 26.85 10.93 16.59
CA ARG A 107 26.54 12.36 16.73
C ARG A 107 26.38 13.06 15.38
N ARG A 108 27.19 12.72 14.38
CA ARG A 108 27.14 13.33 13.05
C ARG A 108 25.84 13.02 12.31
N HIS A 109 25.37 11.78 12.37
CA HIS A 109 24.26 11.32 11.52
C HIS A 109 22.90 11.28 12.19
N THR A 110 22.84 11.26 13.52
CA THR A 110 21.59 11.06 14.26
C THR A 110 21.01 12.32 14.89
N THR A 111 21.57 13.49 14.55
CA THR A 111 21.19 14.81 15.09
C THR A 111 20.47 15.71 14.07
N SER A 112 20.01 15.16 12.94
CA SER A 112 19.36 15.97 11.90
C SER A 112 17.99 16.50 12.32
N MET A 113 17.65 17.72 11.89
CA MET A 113 16.30 18.29 11.98
C MET A 113 15.71 18.50 10.58
N PRO A 114 14.50 17.98 10.28
CA PRO A 114 13.68 17.10 11.12
C PRO A 114 14.35 15.72 11.37
N PRO A 115 14.00 15.01 12.45
CA PRO A 115 14.57 13.70 12.75
C PRO A 115 14.15 12.69 11.68
N GLN A 116 15.13 12.08 11.02
CA GLN A 116 14.93 11.05 10.01
C GLN A 116 15.55 9.74 10.48
N ARG A 117 14.98 8.60 10.07
CA ARG A 117 15.43 7.29 10.56
C ARG A 117 16.85 6.98 10.09
N VAL A 118 17.64 6.37 10.97
CA VAL A 118 19.01 5.90 10.67
C VAL A 118 19.10 4.40 10.91
N ILE A 119 19.74 3.69 9.98
CA ILE A 119 20.06 2.27 10.13
C ILE A 119 21.41 2.14 10.83
N LEU A 120 21.48 1.37 11.92
CA LEU A 120 22.72 0.99 12.60
C LEU A 120 22.97 -0.50 12.33
N HIS A 121 23.99 -0.83 11.56
CA HIS A 121 24.36 -2.20 11.23
C HIS A 121 25.62 -2.58 12.01
N TYR A 122 25.48 -3.45 13.00
CA TYR A 122 26.58 -3.98 13.78
C TYR A 122 26.91 -5.39 13.28
N PHE A 123 28.13 -5.57 12.79
CA PHE A 123 28.66 -6.85 12.36
C PHE A 123 29.75 -7.28 13.35
N GLY A 124 29.39 -8.17 14.28
CA GLY A 124 30.16 -8.48 15.48
C GLY A 124 30.74 -9.90 15.49
N HIS A 125 31.32 -10.33 14.38
CA HIS A 125 31.86 -11.69 14.26
C HIS A 125 33.33 -11.82 14.73
N GLY A 126 34.07 -10.72 14.75
CA GLY A 126 35.47 -10.68 15.16
C GLY A 126 35.68 -10.45 16.65
N CYS A 127 34.67 -9.91 17.34
CA CYS A 127 34.76 -9.43 18.71
C CYS A 127 34.14 -10.38 19.74
N HIS A 128 34.24 -10.02 21.02
CA HIS A 128 33.55 -10.76 22.08
C HIS A 128 32.02 -10.75 21.84
N PRO A 129 31.35 -11.89 22.07
CA PRO A 129 29.91 -11.96 21.93
C PRO A 129 29.20 -11.08 22.98
N PRO A 130 28.05 -10.48 22.64
CA PRO A 130 27.20 -9.81 23.62
C PRO A 130 26.72 -10.79 24.69
N MET A 131 26.55 -10.28 25.91
CA MET A 131 26.02 -11.02 27.06
C MET A 131 24.79 -10.28 27.63
N ALA A 132 24.23 -10.81 28.72
CA ALA A 132 23.06 -10.24 29.40
C ALA A 132 23.28 -8.83 29.98
N ASP A 133 24.51 -8.33 29.98
CA ASP A 133 24.85 -6.95 30.36
C ASP A 133 24.51 -5.91 29.26
N GLY A 134 24.17 -6.38 28.06
CA GLY A 134 23.79 -5.55 26.92
C GLY A 134 24.95 -4.83 26.26
N CYS A 135 26.18 -5.33 26.44
CA CYS A 135 27.38 -4.72 25.88
C CYS A 135 27.66 -5.16 24.44
N LEU A 136 27.91 -4.18 23.58
CA LEU A 136 28.59 -4.35 22.29
C LEU A 136 30.09 -4.06 22.47
N PHE A 137 30.92 -4.73 21.69
CA PHE A 137 32.37 -4.61 21.81
C PHE A 137 32.95 -3.90 20.59
N PHE A 138 33.77 -2.88 20.86
CA PHE A 138 34.51 -2.09 19.88
C PHE A 138 35.97 -1.97 20.30
N PHE A 139 36.83 -1.41 19.47
CA PHE A 139 38.24 -1.28 19.82
C PHE A 139 38.52 -0.10 20.76
N THR A 140 39.64 -0.18 21.47
CA THR A 140 40.35 0.97 22.02
C THR A 140 41.01 1.79 20.90
N ASP A 141 41.40 3.04 21.15
CA ASP A 141 41.97 3.91 20.10
C ASP A 141 43.30 3.37 19.55
N ASP A 142 44.06 2.65 20.38
CA ASP A 142 45.27 1.89 20.00
C ASP A 142 44.97 0.56 19.31
N ARG A 143 43.69 0.18 19.15
CA ARG A 143 43.19 -1.09 18.59
C ARG A 143 43.79 -2.35 19.22
N ALA A 144 44.29 -2.25 20.46
CA ALA A 144 44.94 -3.36 21.16
C ALA A 144 43.95 -4.28 21.88
N ARG A 145 42.86 -3.71 22.41
CA ARG A 145 41.85 -4.43 23.23
C ARG A 145 40.44 -4.03 22.82
N TYR A 146 39.48 -4.87 23.21
CA TYR A 146 38.07 -4.50 23.14
C TYR A 146 37.66 -3.67 24.34
N LYS A 147 36.82 -2.68 24.07
CA LYS A 147 36.13 -1.82 25.03
C LYS A 147 34.62 -2.04 24.89
N PRO A 148 33.92 -2.40 25.97
CA PRO A 148 32.48 -2.58 25.95
C PRO A 148 31.76 -1.22 25.94
N ILE A 149 30.63 -1.16 25.24
CA ILE A 149 29.65 -0.08 25.31
C ILE A 149 28.25 -0.69 25.38
N LYS A 150 27.43 -0.23 26.33
CA LYS A 150 26.04 -0.69 26.42
C LYS A 150 25.25 -0.23 25.21
N ILE A 151 24.48 -1.11 24.60
CA ILE A 151 23.61 -0.78 23.46
C ILE A 151 22.61 0.34 23.80
N GLN A 152 22.14 0.39 25.05
CA GLN A 152 21.30 1.48 25.57
C GLN A 152 21.98 2.86 25.44
N ASN A 153 23.30 2.93 25.66
CA ASN A 153 24.03 4.19 25.54
C ASN A 153 24.12 4.64 24.08
N ILE A 154 24.29 3.69 23.14
CA ILE A 154 24.27 3.97 21.70
C ILE A 154 22.89 4.48 21.30
N VAL A 155 21.83 3.76 21.69
CA VAL A 155 20.45 4.13 21.39
C VAL A 155 20.12 5.51 21.96
N ASN A 156 20.42 5.77 23.24
CA ASN A 156 20.12 7.04 23.90
C ASN A 156 20.93 8.21 23.34
N ALA A 157 22.09 7.96 22.72
CA ALA A 157 22.88 8.99 22.05
C ALA A 157 22.25 9.47 20.73
N CYS A 158 21.32 8.71 20.15
CA CYS A 158 20.70 9.03 18.88
C CYS A 158 19.37 9.77 19.09
N ALA A 159 19.24 11.00 18.59
CA ALA A 159 18.00 11.77 18.72
C ALA A 159 16.90 11.35 17.72
N CYS A 160 17.24 10.56 16.70
CA CYS A 160 16.32 10.11 15.65
C CYS A 160 15.83 8.66 15.82
N PRO A 161 14.72 8.25 15.17
CA PRO A 161 14.29 6.85 15.12
C PRO A 161 15.36 5.94 14.53
N LEU A 162 15.42 4.69 14.99
CA LEU A 162 16.47 3.75 14.61
C LEU A 162 15.93 2.47 13.98
N CYS A 163 16.72 1.89 13.08
CA CYS A 163 16.61 0.49 12.68
C CYS A 163 17.96 -0.17 12.91
N ILE A 164 18.01 -1.28 13.64
CA ILE A 164 19.26 -1.90 14.06
C ILE A 164 19.39 -3.29 13.42
N ILE A 165 20.50 -3.56 12.75
CA ILE A 165 20.84 -4.88 12.22
C ILE A 165 21.96 -5.43 13.10
N LEU A 166 21.72 -6.56 13.77
CA LEU A 166 22.66 -7.22 14.68
C LEU A 166 23.11 -8.54 14.06
N ASP A 167 24.24 -8.51 13.35
CA ASP A 167 24.88 -9.68 12.77
C ASP A 167 26.05 -10.13 13.66
N CYS A 168 25.70 -10.79 14.77
CA CYS A 168 26.65 -11.30 15.76
C CYS A 168 26.09 -12.53 16.49
N PRO A 169 26.95 -13.33 17.17
CA PRO A 169 26.49 -14.41 18.05
C PRO A 169 25.62 -13.91 19.20
N PHE A 170 24.65 -14.70 19.65
CA PHE A 170 23.74 -14.39 20.75
C PHE A 170 22.99 -13.05 20.60
N ALA A 171 22.80 -12.58 19.36
CA ALA A 171 22.26 -11.26 19.06
C ALA A 171 20.91 -11.01 19.76
N GLY A 172 20.09 -12.05 19.95
CA GLY A 172 18.80 -11.94 20.60
C GLY A 172 18.83 -11.46 22.05
N VAL A 173 19.94 -11.61 22.77
CA VAL A 173 20.10 -11.08 24.15
C VAL A 173 19.94 -9.55 24.17
N LEU A 174 20.31 -8.88 23.08
CA LEU A 174 20.31 -7.42 23.00
C LEU A 174 18.90 -6.81 22.88
N LEU A 175 17.88 -7.58 22.46
CA LEU A 175 16.53 -7.06 22.24
C LEU A 175 15.90 -6.49 23.52
N ALA A 176 16.12 -7.13 24.68
CA ALA A 176 15.61 -6.68 25.97
C ALA A 176 16.09 -5.26 26.33
N HIS A 177 17.23 -4.84 25.79
CA HIS A 177 17.81 -3.52 26.02
C HIS A 177 17.28 -2.45 25.05
N LEU A 178 16.53 -2.83 24.01
CA LEU A 178 15.95 -1.93 23.01
C LEU A 178 14.50 -1.56 23.32
N SER A 179 13.79 -2.38 24.11
CA SER A 179 12.35 -2.22 24.39
C SER A 179 11.97 -0.92 25.08
N SER A 180 12.92 -0.22 25.72
CA SER A 180 12.67 1.04 26.43
C SER A 180 12.37 2.23 25.51
N ARG A 181 12.66 2.13 24.21
CA ARG A 181 12.50 3.22 23.25
C ARG A 181 11.44 2.88 22.20
N ALA A 182 10.49 3.79 22.03
CA ALA A 182 9.48 3.68 20.99
C ALA A 182 10.09 3.87 19.58
N ASP A 183 9.45 3.28 18.57
CA ASP A 183 9.81 3.42 17.15
C ASP A 183 11.23 2.94 16.79
N ILE A 184 11.66 1.83 17.43
CA ILE A 184 12.84 1.06 17.04
C ILE A 184 12.43 -0.18 16.26
N PHE A 185 13.11 -0.39 15.13
CA PHE A 185 13.17 -1.68 14.47
C PHE A 185 14.50 -2.37 14.78
N ALA A 186 14.50 -3.68 14.99
CA ALA A 186 15.74 -4.44 15.09
C ALA A 186 15.60 -5.80 14.39
N PHE A 187 16.67 -6.24 13.73
CA PHE A 187 16.79 -7.55 13.10
C PHE A 187 18.06 -8.23 13.64
N CYS A 188 17.90 -9.35 14.33
CA CYS A 188 18.98 -10.11 14.95
C CYS A 188 19.24 -11.39 14.18
N ALA A 189 20.50 -11.72 13.95
CA ALA A 189 20.90 -12.91 13.18
C ALA A 189 20.51 -14.23 13.84
N CYS A 190 20.42 -14.28 15.17
CA CYS A 190 20.16 -15.50 15.92
C CYS A 190 19.49 -15.21 17.28
N SER A 191 18.96 -16.26 17.89
CA SER A 191 18.33 -16.20 19.22
C SER A 191 19.36 -15.94 20.33
N ALA A 192 18.88 -15.65 21.54
CA ALA A 192 19.70 -15.31 22.70
C ALA A 192 20.68 -16.43 23.14
N CYS A 193 20.41 -17.68 22.78
CA CYS A 193 21.22 -18.85 23.15
C CYS A 193 21.94 -19.50 21.95
N GLU A 194 22.01 -18.80 20.82
CA GLU A 194 22.55 -19.35 19.58
C GLU A 194 23.86 -18.69 19.19
N GLN A 195 24.77 -19.50 18.66
CA GLN A 195 26.05 -19.03 18.13
C GLN A 195 26.07 -19.21 16.62
N LEU A 196 26.58 -18.21 15.91
CA LEU A 196 26.71 -18.26 14.45
C LEU A 196 27.71 -19.37 14.03
N PRO A 197 27.36 -20.25 13.09
CA PRO A 197 28.22 -21.34 12.68
C PRO A 197 29.35 -20.83 11.80
N LEU A 198 30.53 -21.42 11.99
CA LEU A 198 31.67 -21.23 11.09
C LEU A 198 31.56 -22.24 9.94
N SER A 199 30.64 -22.01 9.01
CA SER A 199 30.57 -22.81 7.78
C SER A 199 31.62 -22.31 6.79
N THR A 200 32.31 -23.23 6.11
CA THR A 200 33.25 -22.87 5.04
C THR A 200 32.57 -22.66 3.69
N ASP A 201 31.31 -23.04 3.63
CA ASP A 201 30.54 -23.18 2.40
C ASP A 201 29.44 -22.10 2.34
N ALA A 202 29.49 -21.13 3.28
CA ALA A 202 28.59 -20.00 3.34
C ALA A 202 29.40 -18.73 3.65
N PRO A 203 28.97 -17.57 3.14
CA PRO A 203 29.59 -16.30 3.50
C PRO A 203 29.39 -15.99 4.98
N MET A 204 30.33 -15.24 5.55
CA MET A 204 30.31 -14.87 6.96
C MET A 204 29.17 -13.89 7.27
N ASP A 205 28.75 -13.12 6.28
CA ASP A 205 27.65 -12.16 6.32
C ASP A 205 26.35 -12.73 5.75
N LEU A 206 26.07 -14.03 5.94
CA LEU A 206 24.88 -14.67 5.42
C LEU A 206 23.58 -13.98 5.85
N PHE A 207 23.47 -13.58 7.13
CA PHE A 207 22.30 -12.87 7.63
C PHE A 207 22.16 -11.50 6.98
N SER A 208 23.22 -10.69 6.99
CA SER A 208 23.23 -9.38 6.32
C SER A 208 22.96 -9.49 4.81
N SER A 209 23.47 -10.53 4.15
CA SER A 209 23.23 -10.82 2.74
C SER A 209 21.76 -11.14 2.47
N CYS A 210 21.10 -11.92 3.35
CA CYS A 210 19.66 -12.15 3.25
C CYS A 210 18.88 -10.81 3.32
N LEU A 211 19.23 -9.92 4.24
CA LEU A 211 18.56 -8.63 4.42
C LEU A 211 18.74 -7.69 3.22
N LEU A 212 19.97 -7.62 2.69
CA LEU A 212 20.36 -6.60 1.71
C LEU A 212 20.24 -7.08 0.26
N LYS A 213 20.51 -8.36 0.00
CA LYS A 213 20.47 -9.00 -1.33
C LYS A 213 19.70 -10.32 -1.27
N PRO A 214 18.38 -10.27 -1.00
CA PRO A 214 17.61 -11.49 -0.78
C PRO A 214 17.59 -12.40 -2.02
N PHE A 215 17.41 -11.84 -3.22
CA PHE A 215 17.37 -12.65 -4.45
C PHE A 215 18.70 -13.38 -4.72
N ASP A 216 19.82 -12.67 -4.72
CA ASP A 216 21.15 -13.27 -4.93
C ASP A 216 21.45 -14.34 -3.86
N THR A 217 21.07 -14.07 -2.61
CA THR A 217 21.28 -14.99 -1.49
C THR A 217 20.41 -16.24 -1.62
N ALA A 218 19.17 -16.09 -2.10
CA ALA A 218 18.26 -17.21 -2.35
C ALA A 218 18.78 -18.12 -3.47
N LEU A 219 19.29 -17.54 -4.57
CA LEU A 219 19.93 -18.29 -5.65
C LEU A 219 21.16 -19.05 -5.15
N PHE A 220 22.08 -18.36 -4.47
CA PHE A 220 23.26 -18.97 -3.86
C PHE A 220 22.89 -20.16 -2.96
N TRP A 221 21.90 -19.98 -2.09
CA TRP A 221 21.45 -21.03 -1.17
C TRP A 221 20.81 -22.21 -1.91
N ARG A 222 19.96 -21.96 -2.92
CA ARG A 222 19.30 -23.02 -3.69
C ARG A 222 20.31 -23.88 -4.47
N MET A 223 21.28 -23.26 -5.12
CA MET A 223 22.31 -23.98 -5.86
C MET A 223 23.11 -24.95 -5.00
N ARG A 224 23.34 -24.57 -3.74
CA ARG A 224 24.01 -25.45 -2.78
C ARG A 224 23.20 -26.70 -2.46
N GLN A 225 21.87 -26.61 -2.41
CA GLN A 225 21.02 -27.79 -2.15
C GLN A 225 21.00 -28.75 -3.34
N ASN A 226 21.03 -28.20 -4.56
CA ASN A 226 20.94 -28.96 -5.80
C ASN A 226 22.28 -29.55 -6.27
N SER A 227 23.39 -29.34 -5.55
CA SER A 227 24.73 -29.84 -5.92
C SER A 227 24.85 -31.36 -5.98
N SER A 228 23.86 -32.09 -5.43
CA SER A 228 23.77 -33.55 -5.50
C SER A 228 23.00 -34.07 -6.72
N ILE A 229 22.27 -33.20 -7.42
CA ILE A 229 21.37 -33.55 -8.52
C ILE A 229 22.01 -33.24 -9.89
N TYR A 230 22.75 -32.13 -9.97
CA TYR A 230 23.44 -31.71 -11.20
C TYR A 230 24.95 -31.80 -11.02
N GLU A 231 25.64 -32.35 -12.03
CA GLU A 231 27.12 -32.38 -12.06
C GLU A 231 27.73 -30.97 -12.09
N GLU A 232 27.00 -30.00 -12.67
CA GLU A 232 27.36 -28.58 -12.71
C GLU A 232 26.28 -27.69 -12.08
N GLN A 233 26.69 -26.64 -11.38
CA GLN A 233 25.78 -25.65 -10.80
C GLN A 233 25.12 -24.82 -11.91
N LYS A 234 23.86 -25.13 -12.25
CA LYS A 234 23.10 -24.38 -13.26
C LYS A 234 22.47 -23.12 -12.67
N MET A 235 22.87 -21.96 -13.19
CA MET A 235 22.20 -20.68 -12.93
C MET A 235 20.97 -20.54 -13.82
N PRO A 236 19.92 -19.84 -13.37
CA PRO A 236 18.87 -19.41 -14.29
C PRO A 236 19.48 -18.49 -15.37
N PRO A 237 18.97 -18.54 -16.61
CA PRO A 237 19.38 -17.62 -17.67
C PRO A 237 19.22 -16.17 -17.23
N GLU A 238 20.15 -15.29 -17.61
CA GLU A 238 20.14 -13.86 -17.23
C GLU A 238 18.82 -13.17 -17.63
N GLU A 239 18.25 -13.58 -18.76
CA GLU A 239 16.96 -13.09 -19.27
C GLU A 239 15.75 -13.42 -18.37
N CYS A 240 15.88 -14.44 -17.50
CA CYS A 240 14.86 -14.84 -16.53
C CYS A 240 15.06 -14.17 -15.16
N CYS A 241 16.27 -13.68 -14.86
CA CYS A 241 16.63 -13.16 -13.53
C CYS A 241 15.77 -11.95 -13.13
N GLU A 242 15.43 -11.05 -14.06
CA GLU A 242 14.57 -9.92 -13.76
C GLU A 242 13.16 -10.36 -13.35
N PHE A 243 12.56 -11.28 -14.13
CA PHE A 243 11.25 -11.85 -13.81
C PHE A 243 11.28 -12.59 -12.47
N LEU A 244 12.28 -13.45 -12.25
CA LEU A 244 12.43 -14.21 -11.02
C LEU A 244 12.64 -13.32 -9.80
N ASN A 245 13.43 -12.24 -9.92
CA ASN A 245 13.64 -11.30 -8.84
C ASN A 245 12.32 -10.60 -8.47
N ASN A 246 11.56 -10.12 -9.45
CA ASN A 246 10.27 -9.47 -9.19
C ASN A 246 9.23 -10.45 -8.61
N LEU A 247 9.20 -11.69 -9.11
CA LEU A 247 8.39 -12.77 -8.55
C LEU A 247 8.77 -13.05 -7.10
N PHE A 248 10.07 -13.15 -6.83
CA PHE A 248 10.60 -13.43 -5.50
C PHE A 248 10.26 -12.34 -4.49
N MET A 249 10.48 -11.07 -4.82
CA MET A 249 10.12 -9.96 -3.94
C MET A 249 8.63 -9.93 -3.62
N SER A 250 7.79 -10.24 -4.62
CA SER A 250 6.33 -10.32 -4.47
C SER A 250 5.88 -11.53 -3.65
N LEU A 251 6.63 -12.62 -3.73
CA LEU A 251 6.46 -13.81 -2.92
C LEU A 251 6.80 -13.53 -1.45
N LEU A 252 7.91 -12.85 -1.17
CA LEU A 252 8.28 -12.42 0.18
C LEU A 252 7.22 -11.49 0.78
N ASP A 253 6.71 -10.53 -0.01
CA ASP A 253 5.60 -9.66 0.40
C ASP A 253 4.32 -10.47 0.70
N SER A 254 4.04 -11.52 -0.07
CA SER A 254 2.87 -12.39 0.16
C SER A 254 3.01 -13.25 1.42
N ILE A 255 4.19 -13.80 1.68
CA ILE A 255 4.47 -14.52 2.94
C ILE A 255 4.29 -13.59 4.14
N LEU A 256 4.83 -12.37 4.05
CA LEU A 256 4.67 -11.36 5.09
C LEU A 256 3.19 -11.00 5.29
N PHE A 257 2.44 -10.83 4.19
CA PHE A 257 1.04 -10.43 4.22
C PHE A 257 0.10 -11.53 4.76
N ASP A 258 0.37 -12.80 4.49
CA ASP A 258 -0.43 -13.94 5.00
C ASP A 258 -0.17 -14.21 6.49
N THR A 259 1.08 -14.05 6.93
CA THR A 259 1.50 -14.47 8.27
C THR A 259 1.32 -13.40 9.34
N GLN A 260 1.60 -12.13 9.02
CA GLN A 260 1.69 -11.05 10.00
C GLN A 260 0.37 -10.35 10.27
N THR A 261 0.29 -9.65 11.41
CA THR A 261 -0.88 -8.85 11.76
C THR A 261 -0.92 -7.54 10.95
N LYS A 262 -2.12 -6.95 10.83
CA LYS A 262 -2.32 -5.65 10.16
C LYS A 262 -1.35 -4.58 10.69
N ASN A 263 -1.23 -4.47 12.01
CA ASN A 263 -0.37 -3.45 12.64
C ASN A 263 1.11 -3.65 12.29
N ASN A 264 1.60 -4.91 12.31
CA ASN A 264 2.97 -5.21 11.94
C ASN A 264 3.24 -4.89 10.46
N ILE A 265 2.33 -5.30 9.56
CA ILE A 265 2.48 -5.00 8.12
C ILE A 265 2.54 -3.49 7.91
N GLU A 266 1.62 -2.73 8.51
CA GLU A 266 1.59 -1.27 8.38
C GLU A 266 2.83 -0.60 8.99
N SER A 267 3.41 -1.13 10.08
CA SER A 267 4.63 -0.57 10.67
C SER A 267 5.87 -0.86 9.83
N PHE A 268 6.04 -2.10 9.36
CA PHE A 268 7.23 -2.54 8.62
C PHE A 268 7.23 -2.09 7.15
N THR A 269 6.07 -1.81 6.55
CA THR A 269 5.96 -1.37 5.15
C THR A 269 5.90 0.15 4.95
N ARG A 270 5.73 0.93 6.03
CA ARG A 270 5.61 2.40 5.97
C ARG A 270 6.86 3.07 5.43
N ASP A 271 8.03 2.62 5.86
CA ASP A 271 9.33 3.10 5.38
C ASP A 271 9.85 2.13 4.31
N PRO A 272 10.09 2.57 3.06
CA PRO A 272 10.59 1.71 1.99
C PRO A 272 11.88 0.96 2.33
N SER A 273 12.78 1.59 3.10
CA SER A 273 14.05 0.96 3.51
C SER A 273 13.80 -0.17 4.52
N ILE A 274 12.87 0.01 5.45
CA ILE A 274 12.46 -1.03 6.41
C ILE A 274 11.70 -2.14 5.70
N ALA A 275 10.85 -1.80 4.72
CA ALA A 275 10.14 -2.78 3.91
C ALA A 275 11.12 -3.70 3.17
N GLN A 276 12.19 -3.15 2.59
CA GLN A 276 13.25 -3.92 1.94
C GLN A 276 13.97 -4.87 2.92
N LEU A 277 14.38 -4.37 4.08
CA LEU A 277 15.03 -5.21 5.11
C LEU A 277 14.09 -6.29 5.62
N THR A 278 12.79 -5.99 5.75
CA THR A 278 11.78 -6.94 6.20
C THR A 278 11.60 -8.07 5.20
N ARG A 279 11.55 -7.79 3.88
CA ARG A 279 11.57 -8.84 2.84
C ARG A 279 12.78 -9.75 3.00
N GLY A 280 13.96 -9.15 3.17
CA GLY A 280 15.17 -9.92 3.39
C GLY A 280 15.15 -10.71 4.70
N PHE A 281 14.46 -10.23 5.74
CA PHE A 281 14.26 -10.97 6.98
C PHE A 281 13.34 -12.18 6.82
N VAL A 282 12.31 -12.09 5.97
CA VAL A 282 11.47 -13.25 5.59
C VAL A 282 12.36 -14.37 5.02
N LEU A 283 13.28 -14.01 4.11
CA LEU A 283 14.27 -14.97 3.60
C LEU A 283 15.24 -15.45 4.67
N ALA A 284 15.74 -14.55 5.52
CA ALA A 284 16.68 -14.89 6.57
C ALA A 284 16.12 -15.98 7.48
N GLN A 285 14.84 -15.91 7.87
CA GLN A 285 14.20 -16.95 8.68
C GLN A 285 14.25 -18.34 8.02
N ARG A 286 14.16 -18.43 6.69
CA ARG A 286 14.26 -19.70 5.96
C ARG A 286 15.71 -20.16 5.80
N VAL A 287 16.59 -19.29 5.31
CA VAL A 287 17.99 -19.65 5.00
C VAL A 287 18.75 -19.99 6.28
N MET A 288 18.61 -19.18 7.32
CA MET A 288 19.31 -19.34 8.59
C MET A 288 18.85 -20.60 9.34
N LEU A 289 17.59 -21.02 9.15
CA LEU A 289 17.08 -22.26 9.73
C LEU A 289 17.84 -23.50 9.22
N SER A 290 18.31 -23.50 7.97
CA SER A 290 19.17 -24.59 7.45
C SER A 290 20.51 -24.74 8.16
N PHE A 291 20.89 -23.73 8.95
CA PHE A 291 22.06 -23.70 9.81
C PHE A 291 21.72 -23.80 11.30
N ASN A 292 20.49 -24.20 11.65
CA ASN A 292 19.95 -24.23 13.03
C ASN A 292 20.01 -22.87 13.75
N LEU A 293 19.84 -21.78 13.00
CA LEU A 293 19.75 -20.43 13.55
C LEU A 293 18.33 -19.89 13.42
N HIS A 294 17.88 -19.16 14.44
CA HIS A 294 16.55 -18.55 14.50
C HIS A 294 16.69 -17.03 14.60
N PRO A 295 16.68 -16.31 13.46
CA PRO A 295 16.65 -14.86 13.46
C PRO A 295 15.39 -14.32 14.13
N ILE A 296 15.56 -13.26 14.91
CA ILE A 296 14.46 -12.59 15.65
C ILE A 296 14.40 -11.11 15.33
N ALA A 297 13.21 -10.53 15.39
CA ALA A 297 12.97 -9.12 15.07
C ALA A 297 12.28 -8.37 16.21
N GLN A 298 12.40 -7.05 16.20
CA GLN A 298 11.66 -6.10 17.04
C GLN A 298 11.04 -5.04 16.13
N PRO A 299 9.73 -4.73 16.22
CA PRO A 299 8.69 -5.53 16.88
C PRO A 299 8.67 -7.00 16.45
N ASP A 300 8.16 -7.87 17.31
CA ASP A 300 8.16 -9.32 17.05
C ASP A 300 7.36 -9.68 15.79
N LEU A 301 7.92 -10.59 14.99
CA LEU A 301 7.36 -11.09 13.75
C LEU A 301 7.13 -12.59 13.89
N LYS A 302 5.93 -13.04 13.50
CA LYS A 302 5.59 -14.47 13.52
C LYS A 302 6.53 -15.27 12.59
N PRO A 303 6.83 -16.53 12.89
CA PRO A 303 7.69 -17.37 12.06
C PRO A 303 7.15 -17.55 10.63
N MET A 304 8.02 -17.38 9.63
CA MET A 304 7.69 -17.46 8.20
C MET A 304 8.46 -18.56 7.46
N ALA A 305 9.37 -19.28 8.12
CA ALA A 305 10.28 -20.24 7.49
C ALA A 305 9.57 -21.45 6.85
N SER A 306 8.44 -21.88 7.42
CA SER A 306 7.68 -23.06 6.97
C SER A 306 6.49 -22.74 6.06
N HIS A 307 6.46 -21.55 5.46
CA HIS A 307 5.33 -21.12 4.65
C HIS A 307 5.28 -21.87 3.29
N PRO A 308 4.11 -22.36 2.81
CA PRO A 308 4.01 -23.16 1.57
C PRO A 308 4.48 -22.46 0.30
N LEU A 309 4.43 -21.12 0.24
CA LEU A 309 4.96 -20.37 -0.90
C LEU A 309 6.47 -20.59 -1.13
N TRP A 310 7.20 -21.07 -0.14
CA TRP A 310 8.59 -21.46 -0.34
C TRP A 310 8.76 -22.64 -1.28
N GLU A 311 7.84 -23.61 -1.26
CA GLU A 311 7.83 -24.73 -2.21
C GLU A 311 7.48 -24.24 -3.62
N PHE A 312 6.52 -23.29 -3.71
CA PHE A 312 6.20 -22.64 -4.99
C PHE A 312 7.41 -21.90 -5.57
N TRP A 313 8.19 -21.21 -4.73
CA TRP A 313 9.44 -20.56 -5.15
C TRP A 313 10.45 -21.57 -5.70
N ASP A 314 10.66 -22.68 -5.00
CA ASP A 314 11.64 -23.68 -5.39
C ASP A 314 11.27 -24.31 -6.74
N VAL A 315 9.99 -24.63 -6.95
CA VAL A 315 9.48 -25.15 -8.23
C VAL A 315 9.59 -24.10 -9.34
N ALA A 316 9.31 -22.84 -9.06
CA ALA A 316 9.46 -21.75 -10.03
C ALA A 316 10.92 -21.58 -10.49
N LEU A 317 11.88 -21.68 -9.56
CA LEU A 317 13.30 -21.70 -9.89
C LEU A 317 13.67 -22.92 -10.74
N ASP A 318 13.18 -24.11 -10.38
CA ASP A 318 13.48 -25.33 -11.13
C ASP A 318 12.95 -25.24 -12.57
N PHE A 319 11.77 -24.68 -12.82
CA PHE A 319 11.26 -24.41 -14.18
C PHE A 319 12.17 -23.45 -14.94
N SER A 320 12.61 -22.36 -14.34
CA SER A 320 13.48 -21.39 -15.01
C SER A 320 14.89 -21.90 -15.30
N VAL A 321 15.35 -22.93 -14.60
CA VAL A 321 16.66 -23.58 -14.87
C VAL A 321 16.54 -24.68 -15.92
N THR A 322 15.38 -25.32 -16.03
CA THR A 322 15.21 -26.53 -16.86
C THR A 322 14.52 -26.28 -18.20
N MET A 323 13.82 -25.15 -18.35
CA MET A 323 12.98 -24.84 -19.50
C MET A 323 13.37 -23.51 -20.15
N GLU A 324 12.89 -23.25 -21.36
CA GLU A 324 12.99 -21.93 -21.99
C GLU A 324 12.14 -20.89 -21.24
N LYS A 325 12.52 -19.61 -21.36
CA LYS A 325 11.95 -18.50 -20.59
C LYS A 325 10.43 -18.42 -20.65
N ASP A 326 9.85 -18.40 -21.85
CA ASP A 326 8.40 -18.19 -22.02
C ASP A 326 7.60 -19.41 -21.53
N GLU A 327 8.13 -20.61 -21.73
CA GLU A 327 7.54 -21.85 -21.25
C GLU A 327 7.58 -21.93 -19.72
N ALA A 328 8.72 -21.60 -19.11
CA ALA A 328 8.89 -21.55 -17.65
C ALA A 328 7.90 -20.55 -17.03
N ILE A 329 7.81 -19.34 -17.58
CA ILE A 329 6.87 -18.31 -17.14
C ILE A 329 5.44 -18.85 -17.23
N SER A 330 5.05 -19.43 -18.37
CA SER A 330 3.70 -20.01 -18.56
C SER A 330 3.37 -21.07 -17.52
N MET A 331 4.32 -21.96 -17.19
CA MET A 331 4.14 -22.99 -16.18
C MET A 331 3.99 -22.42 -14.77
N ILE A 332 4.78 -21.41 -14.42
CA ILE A 332 4.67 -20.70 -13.13
C ILE A 332 3.28 -20.08 -12.97
N PHE A 333 2.78 -19.40 -14.02
CA PHE A 333 1.44 -18.82 -14.03
C PHE A 333 0.35 -19.88 -13.87
N LYS A 334 0.40 -20.96 -14.67
CA LYS A 334 -0.58 -22.06 -14.61
C LYS A 334 -0.60 -22.70 -13.23
N LEU A 335 0.58 -22.95 -12.65
CA LEU A 335 0.72 -23.52 -11.31
C LEU A 335 0.09 -22.61 -10.25
N PHE A 336 0.40 -21.31 -10.27
CA PHE A 336 -0.16 -20.36 -9.33
C PHE A 336 -1.68 -20.26 -9.43
N ILE A 337 -2.21 -20.05 -10.64
CA ILE A 337 -3.65 -19.88 -10.87
C ILE A 337 -4.42 -21.16 -10.52
N SER A 338 -3.92 -22.33 -10.90
CA SER A 338 -4.53 -23.62 -10.55
C SER A 338 -4.55 -23.83 -9.03
N SER A 339 -3.46 -23.50 -8.35
CA SER A 339 -3.36 -23.61 -6.89
C SER A 339 -4.31 -22.64 -6.17
N PHE A 340 -4.37 -21.37 -6.62
CA PHE A 340 -5.25 -20.37 -6.03
C PHE A 340 -6.74 -20.70 -6.23
N LYS A 341 -7.13 -21.19 -7.42
CA LYS A 341 -8.52 -21.62 -7.67
C LYS A 341 -8.97 -22.74 -6.74
N LYS A 342 -8.06 -23.64 -6.37
CA LYS A 342 -8.34 -24.75 -5.44
C LYS A 342 -8.28 -24.32 -3.97
N PHE A 343 -7.32 -23.46 -3.63
CA PHE A 343 -7.04 -23.04 -2.26
C PHE A 343 -6.88 -21.52 -2.19
N PRO A 344 -7.98 -20.76 -2.32
CA PRO A 344 -7.90 -19.31 -2.35
C PRO A 344 -7.54 -18.75 -0.98
N LYS A 345 -6.57 -17.84 -0.94
CA LYS A 345 -6.14 -17.13 0.26
C LYS A 345 -5.87 -15.65 -0.03
N SER A 346 -6.35 -14.76 0.84
CA SER A 346 -6.05 -13.32 0.73
C SER A 346 -4.57 -12.99 0.92
N GLY A 347 -3.79 -13.87 1.56
CA GLY A 347 -2.35 -13.74 1.71
C GLY A 347 -1.58 -13.52 0.40
N TYR A 348 -2.10 -14.03 -0.71
CA TYR A 348 -1.40 -14.06 -2.00
C TYR A 348 -1.64 -12.81 -2.85
N PHE A 349 -2.32 -11.78 -2.34
CA PHE A 349 -2.59 -10.55 -3.07
C PHE A 349 -1.34 -9.82 -3.58
N PRO A 350 -0.21 -9.77 -2.86
CA PRO A 350 1.01 -9.17 -3.42
C PRO A 350 1.55 -9.93 -4.65
N LEU A 351 1.40 -11.26 -4.73
CA LEU A 351 1.71 -12.02 -5.94
C LEU A 351 0.78 -11.61 -7.10
N PHE A 352 -0.53 -11.47 -6.86
CA PHE A 352 -1.44 -10.94 -7.89
C PHE A 352 -1.00 -9.55 -8.38
N SER A 353 -0.56 -8.67 -7.47
CA SER A 353 -0.06 -7.34 -7.85
C SER A 353 1.11 -7.39 -8.82
N PHE A 354 1.97 -8.40 -8.75
CA PHE A 354 3.05 -8.56 -9.72
C PHE A 354 2.55 -9.22 -11.00
N LEU A 355 1.86 -10.35 -10.87
CA LEU A 355 1.40 -11.15 -12.02
C LEU A 355 0.46 -10.36 -12.95
N MET A 356 -0.35 -9.43 -12.41
CA MET A 356 -1.21 -8.57 -13.22
C MET A 356 -0.45 -7.51 -14.03
N THR A 357 0.82 -7.24 -13.73
CA THR A 357 1.64 -6.29 -14.51
C THR A 357 2.18 -6.88 -15.81
N ILE A 358 2.12 -8.21 -15.94
CA ILE A 358 2.61 -8.95 -17.10
C ILE A 358 1.48 -8.98 -18.14
N GLN A 359 1.74 -8.37 -19.30
CA GLN A 359 0.71 -8.05 -20.30
C GLN A 359 -0.05 -9.28 -20.80
N ASP A 360 0.67 -10.36 -21.14
CA ASP A 360 0.07 -11.58 -21.72
C ASP A 360 -0.90 -12.30 -20.76
N TYR A 361 -0.69 -12.14 -19.45
CA TYR A 361 -1.48 -12.80 -18.42
C TYR A 361 -2.42 -11.84 -17.69
N HIS A 362 -2.37 -10.54 -17.99
CA HIS A 362 -3.07 -9.47 -17.27
C HIS A 362 -4.57 -9.77 -17.10
N GLU A 363 -5.26 -10.04 -18.21
CA GLU A 363 -6.70 -10.23 -18.21
C GLU A 363 -7.11 -11.50 -17.45
N SER A 364 -6.40 -12.62 -17.67
CA SER A 364 -6.66 -13.89 -16.98
C SER A 364 -6.44 -13.78 -15.48
N VAL A 365 -5.36 -13.14 -15.05
CA VAL A 365 -5.01 -12.93 -13.63
C VAL A 365 -6.04 -12.03 -12.96
N CYS A 366 -6.42 -10.92 -13.61
CA CYS A 366 -7.45 -10.02 -13.10
C CYS A 366 -8.81 -10.70 -13.00
N GLN A 367 -9.21 -11.52 -13.97
CA GLN A 367 -10.48 -12.25 -13.91
C GLN A 367 -10.53 -13.18 -12.68
N VAL A 368 -9.48 -13.98 -12.46
CA VAL A 368 -9.42 -14.92 -11.32
C VAL A 368 -9.47 -14.18 -9.98
N LEU A 369 -8.76 -13.05 -9.86
CA LEU A 369 -8.78 -12.23 -8.66
C LEU A 369 -10.16 -11.59 -8.44
N PHE A 370 -10.78 -11.07 -9.50
CA PHE A 370 -12.10 -10.46 -9.44
C PHE A 370 -13.17 -11.49 -9.04
N ASP A 371 -13.16 -12.68 -9.65
CA ASP A 371 -14.10 -13.76 -9.31
C ASP A 371 -13.99 -14.16 -7.83
N TYR A 372 -12.77 -14.24 -7.31
CA TYR A 372 -12.54 -14.49 -5.88
C TYR A 372 -13.09 -13.36 -5.00
N MET A 373 -12.81 -12.11 -5.35
CA MET A 373 -13.31 -10.95 -4.61
C MET A 373 -14.84 -10.82 -4.69
N ASP A 374 -15.45 -11.21 -5.81
CA ASP A 374 -16.89 -11.14 -6.03
C ASP A 374 -17.67 -12.30 -5.41
N SER A 375 -16.99 -13.39 -5.07
CA SER A 375 -17.58 -14.55 -4.38
C SER A 375 -17.36 -14.52 -2.87
N THR A 376 -16.29 -13.88 -2.39
CA THR A 376 -15.84 -13.95 -0.99
C THR A 376 -16.04 -12.63 -0.26
N GLU A 377 -16.86 -12.64 0.80
CA GLU A 377 -17.02 -11.48 1.70
C GLU A 377 -15.70 -11.19 2.44
N GLY A 378 -15.36 -9.92 2.65
CA GLY A 378 -14.11 -9.53 3.34
C GLY A 378 -12.85 -9.51 2.43
N ALA A 379 -12.92 -10.08 1.22
CA ALA A 379 -11.78 -10.14 0.31
C ALA A 379 -11.37 -8.75 -0.20
N ALA A 380 -12.34 -7.87 -0.46
CA ALA A 380 -12.09 -6.51 -0.92
C ALA A 380 -11.39 -5.65 0.15
N GLU A 381 -11.75 -5.81 1.42
CA GLU A 381 -11.15 -5.14 2.57
C GLU A 381 -9.69 -5.59 2.76
N ASN A 382 -9.41 -6.87 2.54
CA ASN A 382 -8.05 -7.39 2.54
C ASN A 382 -7.24 -6.87 1.35
N ALA A 383 -7.85 -6.81 0.16
CA ALA A 383 -7.19 -6.32 -1.06
C ALA A 383 -6.85 -4.83 -0.96
N ALA A 384 -7.67 -4.04 -0.25
CA ALA A 384 -7.40 -2.63 0.02
C ALA A 384 -6.08 -2.37 0.75
N ARG A 385 -5.67 -3.31 1.60
CA ARG A 385 -4.41 -3.23 2.38
C ARG A 385 -3.19 -3.72 1.59
N SER A 386 -3.40 -4.36 0.45
CA SER A 386 -2.33 -4.90 -0.37
C SER A 386 -1.75 -3.84 -1.33
N SER A 387 -0.77 -4.24 -2.15
CA SER A 387 -0.21 -3.40 -3.21
C SER A 387 -1.14 -3.25 -4.44
N ILE A 388 -2.22 -4.03 -4.55
CA ILE A 388 -3.11 -4.09 -5.73
C ILE A 388 -3.59 -2.70 -6.17
N PRO A 389 -4.14 -1.83 -5.29
CA PRO A 389 -4.65 -0.53 -5.72
C PRO A 389 -3.57 0.35 -6.33
N LYS A 390 -2.38 0.37 -5.70
CA LYS A 390 -1.22 1.15 -6.17
C LYS A 390 -0.70 0.61 -7.50
N THR A 391 -0.73 -0.71 -7.71
CA THR A 391 -0.34 -1.32 -8.98
C THR A 391 -1.27 -0.88 -10.09
N ILE A 392 -2.59 -1.07 -9.93
CA ILE A 392 -3.59 -0.74 -10.97
C ILE A 392 -3.48 0.73 -11.38
N MET A 393 -3.29 1.64 -10.42
CA MET A 393 -3.15 3.07 -10.70
C MET A 393 -1.88 3.44 -11.47
N LYS A 394 -0.79 2.69 -11.30
CA LYS A 394 0.46 2.90 -12.04
C LYS A 394 0.45 2.30 -13.44
N MET A 395 -0.53 1.44 -13.76
CA MET A 395 -0.60 0.80 -15.07
C MET A 395 -0.91 1.82 -16.17
N GLN A 396 -0.13 1.80 -17.24
CA GLN A 396 -0.36 2.67 -18.40
C GLN A 396 -1.63 2.30 -19.18
N LYS A 397 -1.95 1.00 -19.25
CA LYS A 397 -3.12 0.46 -19.97
C LYS A 397 -3.89 -0.52 -19.06
N PRO A 398 -4.75 -0.02 -18.15
CA PRO A 398 -5.57 -0.89 -17.32
C PRO A 398 -6.69 -1.55 -18.14
N SER A 399 -7.03 -2.81 -17.84
CA SER A 399 -8.22 -3.47 -18.37
C SER A 399 -9.50 -3.04 -17.63
N ALA A 400 -10.66 -3.33 -18.23
CA ALA A 400 -11.94 -3.09 -17.57
C ALA A 400 -12.03 -3.84 -16.23
N ILE A 401 -11.63 -5.12 -16.19
CA ILE A 401 -11.67 -5.95 -14.98
C ILE A 401 -10.74 -5.41 -13.90
N SER A 402 -9.53 -4.94 -14.24
CA SER A 402 -8.63 -4.35 -13.24
C SER A 402 -9.23 -3.09 -12.59
N LEU A 403 -9.96 -2.28 -13.36
CA LEU A 403 -10.69 -1.12 -12.83
C LEU A 403 -11.91 -1.54 -12.00
N LEU A 404 -12.58 -2.65 -12.34
CA LEU A 404 -13.65 -3.21 -11.50
C LEU A 404 -13.11 -3.73 -10.16
N ILE A 405 -11.93 -4.35 -10.14
CA ILE A 405 -11.23 -4.71 -8.90
C ILE A 405 -10.98 -3.46 -8.06
N LEU A 406 -10.48 -2.39 -8.69
CA LEU A 406 -10.24 -1.11 -8.01
C LEU A 406 -11.55 -0.52 -7.45
N ALA A 407 -12.64 -0.52 -8.21
CA ALA A 407 -13.95 -0.07 -7.74
C ALA A 407 -14.42 -0.87 -6.51
N LYS A 408 -14.27 -2.20 -6.55
CA LYS A 408 -14.64 -3.08 -5.44
C LYS A 408 -13.82 -2.80 -4.19
N ILE A 409 -12.52 -2.57 -4.34
CA ILE A 409 -11.66 -2.17 -3.23
C ILE A 409 -12.08 -0.82 -2.65
N LEU A 410 -12.30 0.19 -3.50
CA LEU A 410 -12.66 1.55 -3.08
C LEU A 410 -14.02 1.58 -2.38
N SER A 411 -14.95 0.69 -2.75
CA SER A 411 -16.26 0.59 -2.10
C SER A 411 -16.21 0.23 -0.61
N THR A 412 -15.07 -0.25 -0.11
CA THR A 412 -14.91 -0.63 1.31
C THR A 412 -14.68 0.56 2.25
N GLY A 413 -14.54 1.78 1.74
CA GLY A 413 -14.25 2.98 2.54
C GLY A 413 -12.76 3.17 2.87
N SER A 414 -11.88 2.36 2.26
CA SER A 414 -10.43 2.50 2.44
C SER A 414 -9.92 3.81 1.81
N THR A 415 -8.90 4.44 2.42
CA THR A 415 -8.27 5.66 1.89
C THR A 415 -7.79 5.39 0.47
N ALA A 416 -8.38 6.11 -0.49
CA ALA A 416 -8.08 5.90 -1.89
C ALA A 416 -6.64 6.36 -2.17
N PRO A 417 -5.83 5.66 -3.01
CA PRO A 417 -4.42 6.00 -3.20
C PRO A 417 -4.22 7.19 -4.16
N PHE A 418 -5.17 8.12 -4.22
CA PHE A 418 -5.14 9.25 -5.15
C PHE A 418 -4.44 10.45 -4.52
N ASP A 419 -3.50 11.01 -5.28
CA ASP A 419 -2.88 12.30 -5.04
C ASP A 419 -3.34 13.29 -6.13
N GLN A 420 -3.12 14.59 -5.93
CA GLN A 420 -3.49 15.62 -6.92
C GLN A 420 -2.82 15.43 -8.30
N GLN A 421 -1.67 14.74 -8.33
CA GLN A 421 -0.87 14.48 -9.52
C GLN A 421 -1.13 13.11 -10.16
N THR A 422 -2.01 12.28 -9.59
CA THR A 422 -2.27 10.94 -10.12
C THR A 422 -2.82 11.02 -11.55
N PRO A 423 -2.23 10.28 -12.53
CA PRO A 423 -2.75 10.23 -13.89
C PRO A 423 -3.97 9.30 -13.98
N PHE A 424 -4.99 9.72 -14.73
CA PHE A 424 -6.17 8.90 -15.02
C PHE A 424 -5.99 8.14 -16.34
N ASN A 425 -5.13 7.14 -16.35
CA ASN A 425 -4.72 6.43 -17.60
C ASN A 425 -5.90 5.76 -18.35
N PHE A 426 -7.00 5.44 -17.67
CA PHE A 426 -8.19 4.91 -18.31
C PHE A 426 -8.91 5.93 -19.20
N ALA A 427 -8.74 7.23 -18.94
CA ALA A 427 -9.43 8.31 -19.67
C ALA A 427 -8.95 8.46 -21.13
N SER A 428 -7.73 8.00 -21.44
CA SER A 428 -7.18 7.98 -22.80
C SER A 428 -7.44 6.68 -23.56
N SER A 429 -8.20 5.75 -22.99
CA SER A 429 -8.51 4.47 -23.64
C SER A 429 -9.49 4.67 -24.79
N SER A 430 -9.31 3.94 -25.90
CA SER A 430 -10.32 3.87 -26.99
C SER A 430 -11.47 2.92 -26.69
N ASN A 431 -11.36 2.10 -25.64
CA ASN A 431 -12.37 1.10 -25.29
C ASN A 431 -13.35 1.65 -24.24
N ASN A 432 -14.61 1.78 -24.64
CA ASN A 432 -15.71 2.26 -23.80
C ASN A 432 -15.90 1.44 -22.52
N SER A 433 -15.63 0.12 -22.53
CA SER A 433 -15.73 -0.71 -21.32
C SER A 433 -14.71 -0.34 -20.24
N VAL A 434 -13.51 0.08 -20.65
CA VAL A 434 -12.44 0.53 -19.75
C VAL A 434 -12.83 1.87 -19.13
N ILE A 435 -13.34 2.80 -19.95
CA ILE A 435 -13.83 4.11 -19.48
C ILE A 435 -14.99 3.91 -18.49
N LYS A 436 -15.96 3.06 -18.83
CA LYS A 436 -17.11 2.73 -17.99
C LYS A 436 -16.69 2.18 -16.62
N ALA A 437 -15.77 1.22 -16.59
CA ALA A 437 -15.24 0.66 -15.34
C ALA A 437 -14.42 1.70 -14.55
N GLY A 438 -13.67 2.57 -15.23
CA GLY A 438 -12.94 3.68 -14.64
C GLY A 438 -13.87 4.69 -13.97
N MET A 439 -14.95 5.11 -14.63
CA MET A 439 -15.97 6.01 -14.06
C MET A 439 -16.59 5.43 -12.80
N LEU A 440 -16.93 4.13 -12.79
CA LEU A 440 -17.41 3.45 -11.59
C LEU A 440 -16.39 3.48 -10.44
N ALA A 441 -15.11 3.21 -10.74
CA ALA A 441 -14.04 3.29 -9.73
C ALA A 441 -13.93 4.71 -9.16
N MET A 442 -14.09 5.74 -9.99
CA MET A 442 -14.09 7.13 -9.55
C MET A 442 -15.31 7.50 -8.71
N CYS A 443 -16.51 6.98 -9.02
CA CYS A 443 -17.68 7.13 -8.15
C CYS A 443 -17.40 6.59 -6.75
N CYS A 444 -16.80 5.41 -6.65
CA CYS A 444 -16.42 4.81 -5.37
C CYS A 444 -15.30 5.61 -4.68
N ALA A 445 -14.34 6.15 -5.44
CA ALA A 445 -13.28 7.00 -4.91
C ALA A 445 -13.84 8.28 -4.27
N LEU A 446 -14.79 8.93 -4.97
CA LEU A 446 -15.45 10.14 -4.47
C LEU A 446 -16.09 9.89 -3.11
N ASN A 447 -16.72 8.73 -2.89
CA ASN A 447 -17.30 8.41 -1.58
C ASN A 447 -16.30 8.56 -0.42
N ASN A 448 -15.03 8.23 -0.66
CA ASN A 448 -14.00 8.21 0.37
C ASN A 448 -13.22 9.54 0.44
N GLN A 449 -12.93 10.16 -0.71
CA GLN A 449 -12.12 11.37 -0.81
C GLN A 449 -12.56 12.25 -1.99
N SER A 450 -12.73 13.55 -1.76
CA SER A 450 -12.96 14.53 -2.83
C SER A 450 -11.65 15.21 -3.22
N LEU A 451 -11.27 15.13 -4.51
CA LEU A 451 -10.07 15.77 -5.05
C LEU A 451 -10.45 16.68 -6.24
N ALA A 452 -9.88 17.88 -6.28
CA ALA A 452 -10.08 18.82 -7.38
C ALA A 452 -9.59 18.27 -8.74
N SER A 453 -8.64 17.33 -8.74
CA SER A 453 -8.17 16.67 -9.97
C SER A 453 -9.25 15.85 -10.68
N PHE A 454 -10.29 15.40 -9.97
CA PHE A 454 -11.39 14.65 -10.55
C PHE A 454 -12.24 15.49 -11.50
N ASN A 455 -12.28 16.81 -11.32
CA ASN A 455 -12.97 17.74 -12.21
C ASN A 455 -12.42 17.74 -13.64
N ARG A 456 -11.20 17.22 -13.86
CA ARG A 456 -10.65 17.04 -15.22
C ARG A 456 -11.39 15.98 -16.04
N LEU A 457 -12.15 15.11 -15.37
CA LEU A 457 -12.89 14.02 -16.00
C LEU A 457 -14.34 14.42 -16.38
N THR A 458 -14.76 15.66 -16.10
CA THR A 458 -16.13 16.10 -16.38
C THR A 458 -16.48 16.02 -17.86
N ASN A 459 -15.60 16.50 -18.75
CA ASN A 459 -15.84 16.43 -20.20
C ASN A 459 -15.93 14.98 -20.68
N LEU A 460 -15.09 14.08 -20.15
CA LEU A 460 -15.14 12.66 -20.47
C LEU A 460 -16.51 12.03 -20.14
N CYS A 461 -17.15 12.47 -19.04
CA CYS A 461 -18.49 12.00 -18.66
C CYS A 461 -19.57 12.47 -19.64
N ILE A 462 -19.40 13.67 -20.20
CA ILE A 462 -20.32 14.25 -21.18
C ILE A 462 -20.14 13.57 -22.54
N ASP A 463 -18.89 13.41 -22.99
CA ASP A 463 -18.54 12.80 -24.27
C ASP A 463 -19.01 11.33 -24.35
N HIS A 464 -18.89 10.58 -23.25
CA HIS A 464 -19.33 9.18 -23.14
C HIS A 464 -20.62 9.01 -22.32
N ALA A 465 -21.54 9.98 -22.39
CA ALA A 465 -22.78 9.96 -21.61
C ALA A 465 -23.62 8.69 -21.82
N VAL A 466 -23.80 8.26 -23.08
CA VAL A 466 -24.60 7.07 -23.44
C VAL A 466 -23.81 5.77 -23.25
N ASP A 467 -22.61 5.69 -23.79
CA ASP A 467 -21.80 4.46 -23.81
C ASP A 467 -21.41 3.96 -22.41
N CYS A 468 -21.17 4.89 -21.48
CA CYS A 468 -20.73 4.59 -20.12
C CYS A 468 -21.84 4.70 -19.07
N ALA A 469 -23.10 4.80 -19.50
CA ALA A 469 -24.24 4.78 -18.59
C ALA A 469 -24.31 3.44 -17.81
N PRO A 470 -24.75 3.44 -16.54
CA PRO A 470 -25.22 4.58 -15.73
C PRO A 470 -24.09 5.41 -15.07
N TYR A 471 -22.84 4.98 -15.17
CA TYR A 471 -21.74 5.54 -14.37
C TYR A 471 -21.26 6.91 -14.85
N SER A 472 -21.39 7.20 -16.15
CA SER A 472 -21.20 8.55 -16.72
C SER A 472 -22.08 9.58 -16.02
N ALA A 473 -23.37 9.26 -15.88
CA ALA A 473 -24.33 10.10 -15.21
C ALA A 473 -24.01 10.22 -13.70
N LEU A 474 -23.89 9.08 -13.00
CA LEU A 474 -23.58 9.10 -11.56
C LEU A 474 -22.32 9.91 -11.25
N PHE A 475 -21.25 9.71 -12.02
CA PHE A 475 -19.99 10.40 -11.76
C PHE A 475 -20.11 11.91 -12.01
N LEU A 476 -20.72 12.30 -13.14
CA LEU A 476 -20.94 13.72 -13.47
C LEU A 476 -21.78 14.42 -12.39
N GLY A 477 -22.88 13.81 -11.95
CA GLY A 477 -23.73 14.36 -10.91
C GLY A 477 -22.98 14.58 -9.60
N LEU A 478 -22.17 13.61 -9.16
CA LEU A 478 -21.38 13.71 -7.93
C LEU A 478 -20.27 14.77 -8.02
N LEU A 479 -19.69 14.97 -9.21
CA LEU A 479 -18.71 16.04 -9.44
C LEU A 479 -19.36 17.42 -9.31
N ILE A 480 -20.54 17.63 -9.89
CA ILE A 480 -21.26 18.91 -9.81
C ILE A 480 -21.74 19.17 -8.37
N GLU A 481 -22.29 18.14 -7.70
CA GLU A 481 -22.77 18.24 -6.32
C GLU A 481 -21.66 18.68 -5.35
N ARG A 482 -20.45 18.11 -5.50
CA ARG A 482 -19.32 18.39 -4.60
C ARG A 482 -18.42 19.54 -5.04
N GLY A 483 -18.34 19.79 -6.34
CA GLY A 483 -17.50 20.84 -6.95
C GLY A 483 -18.16 22.22 -7.03
N GLY A 484 -19.47 22.31 -6.76
CA GLY A 484 -20.26 23.52 -7.02
C GLY A 484 -20.55 23.70 -8.52
N ARG A 485 -21.09 24.87 -8.91
CA ARG A 485 -21.33 25.18 -10.33
C ARG A 485 -20.00 25.20 -11.08
N LEU A 486 -19.69 24.09 -11.77
CA LEU A 486 -18.59 24.00 -12.71
C LEU A 486 -18.86 25.03 -13.83
N MET A 487 -17.98 26.03 -13.96
CA MET A 487 -18.14 27.08 -14.97
C MET A 487 -17.88 26.51 -16.37
N ASN A 488 -18.69 26.92 -17.36
CA ASN A 488 -18.52 26.62 -18.79
C ASN A 488 -18.63 25.14 -19.20
N LEU A 489 -19.58 24.40 -18.64
CA LEU A 489 -19.89 23.06 -19.16
C LEU A 489 -20.65 23.13 -20.49
N PRO A 490 -20.36 22.23 -21.45
CA PRO A 490 -21.20 22.02 -22.62
C PRO A 490 -22.64 21.68 -22.22
N PRO A 491 -23.66 21.95 -23.05
CA PRO A 491 -25.02 21.52 -22.78
C PRO A 491 -25.08 19.98 -22.77
N PHE A 492 -25.26 19.40 -21.58
CA PHE A 492 -25.26 17.95 -21.38
C PHE A 492 -26.65 17.39 -21.05
N CYS A 493 -27.58 18.22 -20.57
CA CYS A 493 -28.89 17.80 -20.08
C CYS A 493 -29.71 17.06 -21.16
N GLU A 494 -29.69 17.52 -22.42
CA GLU A 494 -30.45 16.91 -23.51
C GLU A 494 -30.11 15.43 -23.73
N THR A 495 -28.84 15.06 -23.60
CA THR A 495 -28.39 13.67 -23.77
C THR A 495 -28.95 12.76 -22.68
N PHE A 496 -28.96 13.23 -21.43
CA PHE A 496 -29.55 12.47 -20.31
C PHE A 496 -31.07 12.42 -20.37
N VAL A 497 -31.74 13.46 -20.91
CA VAL A 497 -33.18 13.42 -21.16
C VAL A 497 -33.56 12.34 -22.18
N LYS A 498 -32.75 12.15 -23.23
CA LYS A 498 -32.95 11.04 -24.18
C LYS A 498 -32.86 9.68 -23.48
N LEU A 499 -31.84 9.49 -22.63
CA LEU A 499 -31.68 8.26 -21.84
C LEU A 499 -32.86 7.99 -20.90
N ILE A 500 -33.45 9.01 -20.29
CA ILE A 500 -34.63 8.84 -19.43
C ILE A 500 -35.84 8.31 -20.22
N LYS A 501 -36.04 8.80 -21.45
CA LYS A 501 -37.22 8.44 -22.26
C LYS A 501 -37.07 7.12 -22.99
N GLU A 502 -35.86 6.82 -23.47
CA GLU A 502 -35.60 5.72 -24.40
C GLU A 502 -35.04 4.46 -23.71
N ASP A 503 -34.37 4.59 -22.56
CA ASP A 503 -33.68 3.46 -21.94
C ASP A 503 -34.60 2.57 -21.08
N THR A 504 -34.54 1.27 -21.35
CA THR A 504 -35.29 0.24 -20.62
C THR A 504 -34.76 -0.01 -19.22
N ARG A 505 -33.49 0.29 -18.96
CA ARG A 505 -32.81 0.00 -17.69
C ARG A 505 -33.12 1.05 -16.63
N ASP A 506 -33.58 0.57 -15.50
CA ASP A 506 -33.94 1.38 -14.34
C ASP A 506 -32.75 2.17 -13.76
N ASP A 507 -31.56 1.58 -13.73
CA ASP A 507 -30.36 2.23 -13.19
C ASP A 507 -29.88 3.39 -14.06
N VAL A 508 -29.98 3.26 -15.39
CA VAL A 508 -29.66 4.33 -16.35
C VAL A 508 -30.65 5.49 -16.22
N ARG A 509 -31.96 5.19 -16.16
CA ARG A 509 -32.97 6.23 -15.95
C ARG A 509 -32.76 6.94 -14.60
N ALA A 510 -32.58 6.20 -13.51
CA ALA A 510 -32.39 6.78 -12.18
C ALA A 510 -31.12 7.64 -12.09
N ALA A 511 -30.00 7.20 -12.66
CA ALA A 511 -28.76 7.96 -12.70
C ALA A 511 -28.89 9.23 -13.55
N SER A 512 -29.61 9.17 -14.67
CA SER A 512 -29.87 10.32 -15.53
C SER A 512 -30.73 11.37 -14.84
N VAL A 513 -31.77 10.94 -14.11
CA VAL A 513 -32.60 11.81 -13.27
C VAL A 513 -31.77 12.49 -12.18
N PHE A 514 -30.85 11.76 -11.55
CA PHE A 514 -29.94 12.32 -10.54
C PHE A 514 -29.10 13.49 -11.09
N VAL A 515 -28.50 13.33 -12.28
CA VAL A 515 -27.71 14.40 -12.92
C VAL A 515 -28.57 15.63 -13.25
N LEU A 516 -29.78 15.41 -13.77
CA LEU A 516 -30.70 16.50 -14.07
C LEU A 516 -31.13 17.24 -12.80
N GLY A 517 -31.35 16.55 -11.69
CA GLY A 517 -31.63 17.20 -10.41
C GLY A 517 -30.50 18.14 -9.99
N VAL A 518 -29.26 17.68 -10.11
CA VAL A 518 -28.07 18.44 -9.70
C VAL A 518 -27.79 19.64 -10.63
N SER A 519 -28.21 19.59 -11.90
CA SER A 519 -28.04 20.71 -12.84
C SER A 519 -28.84 21.96 -12.45
N LYS A 520 -29.91 21.80 -11.65
CA LYS A 520 -30.82 22.86 -11.18
C LYS A 520 -31.52 23.63 -12.30
N ASP A 521 -31.71 23.00 -13.46
CA ASP A 521 -32.41 23.57 -14.59
C ASP A 521 -33.93 23.37 -14.48
N THR A 522 -34.66 24.49 -14.33
CA THR A 522 -36.10 24.50 -14.05
C THR A 522 -36.96 24.03 -15.22
N GLN A 523 -36.41 23.94 -16.44
CA GLN A 523 -37.18 23.51 -17.61
C GLN A 523 -37.63 22.04 -17.54
N TYR A 524 -37.03 21.24 -16.66
CA TYR A 524 -37.30 19.80 -16.54
C TYR A 524 -38.27 19.44 -15.40
N ILE A 525 -38.83 20.41 -14.68
CA ILE A 525 -39.70 20.16 -13.52
C ILE A 525 -40.92 19.30 -13.89
N GLU A 526 -41.62 19.62 -14.99
CA GLU A 526 -42.80 18.86 -15.42
C GLU A 526 -42.47 17.39 -15.70
N MET A 527 -41.36 17.15 -16.41
CA MET A 527 -40.88 15.78 -16.69
C MET A 527 -40.56 15.02 -15.39
N LEU A 528 -39.93 15.66 -14.41
CA LEU A 528 -39.62 15.04 -13.13
C LEU A 528 -40.91 14.70 -12.36
N VAL A 529 -41.93 15.55 -12.41
CA VAL A 529 -43.24 15.26 -11.80
C VAL A 529 -43.87 14.00 -12.39
N ASP A 530 -43.80 13.83 -13.72
CA ASP A 530 -44.32 12.62 -14.39
C ASP A 530 -43.57 11.35 -13.94
N LEU A 531 -42.26 11.46 -13.69
CA LEU A 531 -41.42 10.35 -13.23
C LEU A 531 -41.66 9.94 -11.77
N LEU A 532 -42.45 10.71 -10.99
CA LEU A 532 -42.91 10.25 -9.67
C LEU A 532 -43.84 9.04 -9.78
N ALA A 533 -44.40 8.76 -10.96
CA ALA A 533 -45.21 7.57 -11.24
C ALA A 533 -44.45 6.50 -12.04
N ASP A 534 -43.11 6.58 -12.16
CA ASP A 534 -42.31 5.58 -12.89
C ASP A 534 -42.46 4.18 -12.30
N LYS A 535 -42.29 3.15 -13.12
CA LYS A 535 -42.37 1.74 -12.70
C LYS A 535 -41.30 1.40 -11.65
N SER A 536 -40.11 1.95 -11.80
CA SER A 536 -38.97 1.65 -10.93
C SER A 536 -38.99 2.49 -9.66
N PRO A 537 -38.89 1.88 -8.46
CA PRO A 537 -38.81 2.63 -7.21
C PRO A 537 -37.56 3.53 -7.15
N PHE A 538 -36.45 3.12 -7.77
CA PHE A 538 -35.22 3.92 -7.82
C PHE A 538 -35.41 5.22 -8.60
N VAL A 539 -36.11 5.17 -9.73
CA VAL A 539 -36.42 6.35 -10.56
C VAL A 539 -37.34 7.30 -9.79
N ARG A 540 -38.39 6.78 -9.12
CA ARG A 540 -39.29 7.59 -8.28
C ARG A 540 -38.54 8.31 -7.17
N VAL A 541 -37.65 7.61 -6.46
CA VAL A 541 -36.81 8.20 -5.39
C VAL A 541 -35.88 9.29 -5.94
N GLN A 542 -35.21 9.03 -7.05
CA GLN A 542 -34.32 10.03 -7.65
C GLN A 542 -35.10 11.23 -8.18
N SER A 543 -36.30 11.03 -8.72
CA SER A 543 -37.16 12.13 -9.16
C SER A 543 -37.61 13.00 -8.00
N PHE A 544 -38.02 12.37 -6.88
CA PHE A 544 -38.36 13.08 -5.65
C PHE A 544 -37.19 13.95 -5.16
N PHE A 545 -35.97 13.40 -5.08
CA PHE A 545 -34.80 14.19 -4.68
C PHE A 545 -34.44 15.27 -5.70
N ALA A 546 -34.56 15.01 -7.00
CA ALA A 546 -34.32 16.01 -8.04
C ALA A 546 -35.29 17.20 -7.91
N LEU A 547 -36.59 16.93 -7.72
CA LEU A 547 -37.59 17.97 -7.45
C LEU A 547 -37.28 18.75 -6.17
N LEU A 548 -36.89 18.06 -5.09
CA LEU A 548 -36.51 18.71 -3.84
C LEU A 548 -35.37 19.72 -4.05
N GLN A 549 -34.39 19.41 -4.92
CA GLN A 549 -33.28 20.31 -5.27
C GLN A 549 -33.74 21.51 -6.12
N MET A 550 -34.65 21.28 -7.07
CA MET A 550 -35.21 22.33 -7.93
C MET A 550 -36.08 23.32 -7.13
N MET A 551 -36.86 22.81 -6.18
CA MET A 551 -37.76 23.61 -5.36
C MET A 551 -37.04 24.55 -4.39
N GLN A 552 -35.78 24.28 -4.06
CA GLN A 552 -34.95 25.25 -3.33
C GLN A 552 -34.62 26.50 -4.17
N VAL A 553 -34.61 26.37 -5.49
CA VAL A 553 -34.29 27.47 -6.43
C VAL A 553 -35.56 28.15 -6.91
N ALA A 554 -36.58 27.37 -7.24
CA ALA A 554 -37.87 27.83 -7.74
C ALA A 554 -39.01 27.04 -7.06
N PRO A 555 -39.49 27.49 -5.87
CA PRO A 555 -40.57 26.79 -5.18
C PRO A 555 -41.88 26.90 -5.95
N ASN A 556 -42.59 25.76 -6.10
CA ASN A 556 -43.92 25.71 -6.71
C ASN A 556 -44.90 24.97 -5.78
N LYS A 557 -45.94 25.68 -5.34
CA LYS A 557 -46.92 25.19 -4.36
C LYS A 557 -47.74 23.99 -4.86
N GLU A 558 -47.90 23.82 -6.17
CA GLU A 558 -48.70 22.74 -6.76
C GLU A 558 -48.01 21.37 -6.71
N ILE A 559 -46.69 21.33 -6.51
CA ILE A 559 -45.88 20.11 -6.56
C ILE A 559 -45.77 19.43 -5.18
N PHE A 560 -45.79 20.19 -4.08
CA PHE A 560 -45.66 19.63 -2.72
C PHE A 560 -46.67 18.52 -2.40
N PRO A 561 -47.97 18.62 -2.73
CA PRO A 561 -48.92 17.53 -2.47
C PRO A 561 -48.57 16.25 -3.23
N LYS A 562 -48.09 16.38 -4.49
CA LYS A 562 -47.68 15.23 -5.32
C LYS A 562 -46.44 14.53 -4.74
N MET A 563 -45.50 15.30 -4.20
CA MET A 563 -44.32 14.74 -3.53
C MET A 563 -44.67 14.06 -2.19
N LYS A 564 -45.58 14.63 -1.39
CA LYS A 564 -46.03 14.03 -0.12
C LYS A 564 -46.82 12.74 -0.34
N ALA A 565 -47.49 12.58 -1.49
CA ALA A 565 -48.23 11.36 -1.81
C ALA A 565 -47.34 10.09 -1.85
N LEU A 566 -46.04 10.23 -2.14
CA LEU A 566 -45.09 9.12 -2.16
C LEU A 566 -44.79 8.52 -0.77
N GLN A 567 -45.24 9.13 0.32
CA GLN A 567 -45.18 8.52 1.66
C GLN A 567 -45.95 7.20 1.74
N ASN A 568 -46.97 7.05 0.89
CA ASN A 568 -47.81 5.86 0.81
C ASN A 568 -47.43 4.95 -0.37
N ASP A 569 -46.23 5.11 -0.95
CA ASP A 569 -45.80 4.33 -2.11
C ASP A 569 -45.82 2.81 -1.82
N THR A 570 -46.09 2.01 -2.84
CA THR A 570 -46.05 0.54 -2.73
C THR A 570 -44.70 0.00 -2.26
N ASP A 571 -43.59 0.65 -2.63
CA ASP A 571 -42.24 0.17 -2.37
C ASP A 571 -41.63 0.80 -1.10
N GLN A 572 -41.01 -0.04 -0.27
CA GLN A 572 -40.46 0.38 1.02
C GLN A 572 -39.24 1.31 0.89
N ILE A 573 -38.43 1.16 -0.16
CA ILE A 573 -37.26 2.02 -0.41
C ILE A 573 -37.75 3.45 -0.67
N CYS A 574 -38.82 3.58 -1.45
CA CYS A 574 -39.43 4.88 -1.75
C CYS A 574 -40.03 5.53 -0.49
N LYS A 575 -40.81 4.77 0.28
CA LYS A 575 -41.38 5.23 1.55
C LYS A 575 -40.32 5.77 2.50
N ASN A 576 -39.27 4.99 2.77
CA ASN A 576 -38.24 5.36 3.72
C ASN A 576 -37.50 6.64 3.28
N ALA A 577 -37.11 6.72 2.00
CA ALA A 577 -36.41 7.88 1.46
C ALA A 577 -37.25 9.16 1.53
N VAL A 578 -38.56 9.06 1.27
CA VAL A 578 -39.48 10.21 1.36
C VAL A 578 -39.67 10.62 2.81
N ILE A 579 -39.93 9.66 3.72
CA ILE A 579 -40.12 9.92 5.17
C ILE A 579 -38.94 10.69 5.75
N ASP A 580 -37.72 10.24 5.45
CA ASP A 580 -36.49 10.89 5.92
C ASP A 580 -36.35 12.33 5.41
N ALA A 581 -36.93 12.64 4.25
CA ALA A 581 -36.85 13.94 3.61
C ALA A 581 -38.05 14.87 3.90
N ILE A 582 -39.14 14.38 4.53
CA ILE A 582 -40.33 15.20 4.85
C ILE A 582 -39.98 16.48 5.62
N PRO A 583 -39.16 16.45 6.69
CA PRO A 583 -38.87 17.67 7.45
C PRO A 583 -38.21 18.75 6.59
N THR A 584 -37.43 18.32 5.60
CA THR A 584 -36.79 19.21 4.62
C THR A 584 -37.81 19.80 3.66
N LEU A 585 -38.74 18.97 3.17
CA LEU A 585 -39.80 19.40 2.26
C LEU A 585 -40.73 20.43 2.93
N GLU A 586 -41.14 20.20 4.18
CA GLU A 586 -41.98 21.12 4.95
C GLU A 586 -41.28 22.45 5.22
N LEU A 587 -39.97 22.43 5.47
CA LEU A 587 -39.18 23.65 5.64
C LEU A 587 -39.08 24.45 4.33
N ILE A 588 -38.95 23.79 3.18
CA ILE A 588 -38.95 24.48 1.87
C ILE A 588 -40.34 25.05 1.57
N GLU A 589 -41.40 24.33 1.89
CA GLU A 589 -42.79 24.76 1.71
C GLU A 589 -43.12 25.99 2.57
N ALA A 590 -42.71 26.00 3.84
CA ALA A 590 -42.95 27.10 4.76
C ALA A 590 -42.21 28.39 4.36
N ASN A 591 -41.04 28.27 3.72
CA ASN A 591 -40.23 29.40 3.26
C ASN A 591 -40.47 29.75 1.78
N ALA A 592 -41.47 29.15 1.12
CA ALA A 592 -41.72 29.36 -0.31
C ALA A 592 -42.08 30.82 -0.66
N ASP A 593 -42.56 31.59 0.32
CA ASP A 593 -42.96 33.00 0.16
C ASP A 593 -41.86 34.01 0.57
N ASP A 594 -40.77 33.55 1.20
CA ASP A 594 -39.68 34.41 1.67
C ASP A 594 -38.54 34.51 0.64
N ALA A 595 -38.28 35.71 0.14
CA ALA A 595 -37.23 36.00 -0.86
C ALA A 595 -35.78 35.80 -0.34
N PHE A 596 -35.60 35.51 0.95
CA PHE A 596 -34.29 35.19 1.54
C PHE A 596 -34.07 33.69 1.54
N GLY A 597 -33.28 33.25 0.55
CA GLY A 597 -33.03 31.85 0.24
C GLY A 597 -32.83 30.92 1.45
N VAL A 598 -33.53 29.79 1.40
CA VAL A 598 -33.35 28.65 2.30
C VAL A 598 -31.87 28.29 2.35
N LYS A 599 -31.30 28.13 3.56
CA LYS A 599 -29.92 27.61 3.71
C LYS A 599 -29.81 26.33 2.88
N PRO A 600 -28.78 26.17 2.03
CA PRO A 600 -28.66 24.99 1.19
C PRO A 600 -28.67 23.75 2.06
N VAL A 601 -29.71 22.94 1.92
CA VAL A 601 -29.84 21.72 2.72
C VAL A 601 -28.75 20.77 2.26
N CYS A 602 -27.97 20.28 3.20
CA CYS A 602 -26.85 19.40 2.92
C CYS A 602 -27.37 18.11 2.27
N PHE A 603 -26.81 17.77 1.10
CA PHE A 603 -27.25 16.72 0.19
C PHE A 603 -27.04 15.28 0.69
N SER A 604 -26.74 15.09 1.98
CA SER A 604 -26.46 13.79 2.58
C SER A 604 -27.65 12.82 2.63
N LEU A 605 -28.85 13.27 2.22
CA LEU A 605 -30.08 12.46 2.22
C LEU A 605 -30.23 11.57 0.97
N ASN A 606 -29.63 11.93 -0.16
CA ASN A 606 -29.75 11.09 -1.36
C ASN A 606 -28.82 9.86 -1.25
N GLY A 607 -29.43 8.70 -0.99
CA GLY A 607 -28.73 7.43 -0.82
C GLY A 607 -28.14 6.82 -2.10
N ILE A 608 -28.21 7.46 -3.28
CA ILE A 608 -27.78 6.83 -4.55
C ILE A 608 -26.33 6.36 -4.54
N LEU A 609 -25.40 7.16 -4.00
CA LEU A 609 -23.99 6.79 -3.88
C LEU A 609 -23.78 5.67 -2.85
N GLN A 610 -24.53 5.69 -1.75
CA GLN A 610 -24.49 4.63 -0.73
C GLN A 610 -24.98 3.31 -1.32
N ASN A 611 -26.10 3.34 -2.06
CA ASN A 611 -26.66 2.18 -2.76
C ASN A 611 -25.69 1.63 -3.82
N LEU A 612 -25.05 2.50 -4.59
CA LEU A 612 -24.00 2.12 -5.53
C LEU A 612 -22.85 1.40 -4.82
N THR A 613 -22.34 2.00 -3.75
CA THR A 613 -21.20 1.47 -2.97
C THR A 613 -21.55 0.12 -2.35
N LEU A 614 -22.75 -0.03 -1.79
CA LEU A 614 -23.27 -1.29 -1.24
C LEU A 614 -23.41 -2.36 -2.33
N SER A 615 -23.89 -2.00 -3.52
CA SER A 615 -24.00 -2.93 -4.64
C SER A 615 -22.64 -3.42 -5.14
N VAL A 616 -21.67 -2.52 -5.27
CA VAL A 616 -20.30 -2.86 -5.68
C VAL A 616 -19.62 -3.79 -4.67
N ARG A 617 -19.79 -3.49 -3.37
CA ARG A 617 -19.22 -4.28 -2.28
C ARG A 617 -19.83 -5.68 -2.20
N SER A 618 -21.13 -5.80 -2.45
CA SER A 618 -21.87 -7.06 -2.31
C SER A 618 -21.38 -8.13 -3.30
N PRO A 619 -21.44 -9.43 -2.94
CA PRO A 619 -21.11 -10.52 -3.86
C PRO A 619 -21.98 -10.55 -5.12
N GLY A 620 -21.49 -11.16 -6.20
CA GLY A 620 -22.19 -11.27 -7.49
C GLY A 620 -22.41 -9.94 -8.20
N PHE A 621 -21.51 -8.96 -7.98
CA PHE A 621 -21.55 -7.64 -8.58
C PHE A 621 -21.48 -7.68 -10.09
N MET A 622 -20.76 -8.63 -10.71
CA MET A 622 -20.60 -8.68 -12.17
C MET A 622 -21.95 -8.72 -12.90
N LYS A 623 -22.90 -9.52 -12.38
CA LYS A 623 -24.25 -9.63 -12.97
C LYS A 623 -25.02 -8.30 -12.87
N ARG A 624 -24.81 -7.54 -11.79
CA ARG A 624 -25.45 -6.23 -11.56
C ARG A 624 -24.81 -5.15 -12.42
N TYR A 625 -23.49 -5.18 -12.58
CA TYR A 625 -22.75 -4.28 -13.47
C TYR A 625 -23.27 -4.32 -14.91
N GLU A 626 -23.61 -5.51 -15.42
CA GLU A 626 -24.15 -5.68 -16.77
C GLU A 626 -25.62 -5.30 -16.89
N LYS A 627 -26.46 -5.67 -15.90
CA LYS A 627 -27.93 -5.54 -15.99
C LYS A 627 -28.52 -4.33 -15.28
N ASN A 628 -28.41 -4.29 -13.97
CA ASN A 628 -28.95 -3.23 -13.12
C ASN A 628 -28.11 -3.12 -11.84
N VAL A 629 -27.44 -1.98 -11.68
CA VAL A 629 -26.51 -1.78 -10.55
C VAL A 629 -27.23 -1.68 -9.20
N PHE A 630 -28.50 -1.28 -9.14
CA PHE A 630 -29.22 -1.09 -7.88
C PHE A 630 -30.03 -2.30 -7.42
N GLU A 631 -30.08 -3.37 -8.23
CA GLU A 631 -30.82 -4.59 -7.92
C GLU A 631 -30.09 -5.47 -6.89
N LEU A 632 -30.11 -5.06 -5.62
CA LEU A 632 -29.68 -5.89 -4.50
C LEU A 632 -30.78 -6.92 -4.20
N LYS A 633 -30.50 -8.21 -4.42
CA LYS A 633 -31.39 -9.28 -3.91
C LYS A 633 -31.47 -9.14 -2.39
N GLN A 634 -32.62 -8.72 -1.88
CA GLN A 634 -32.92 -8.83 -0.45
C GLN A 634 -32.82 -10.32 -0.09
N LYS A 635 -31.92 -10.65 0.85
CA LYS A 635 -31.88 -11.97 1.47
C LYS A 635 -33.04 -12.11 2.43
#